data_AF-A0A1X9QDU3-F1
#
_entry.id   AF-A0A1X9QDU3-F1
#
_cell.length_a   1.000
_cell.length_b   1.000
_cell.length_c   1.000
_cell.angle_alpha   90.00
_cell.angle_beta   90.00
_cell.angle_gamma   90.00
#
_symmetry.space_group_name_H-M   'P 1'
#
loop_
_entity.id
_entity.type
_entity.pdbx_description
1 polymer ?
#
loop_
_entity_poly.entity_id
_entity_poly.type
_entity_poly.pdbx_seq_one_letter_code
_entity_poly.pdbx_strand_id
1 'polypeptide(L)'
;MATRQPGQDGRSKLASWSVDDVCQMLSDLELASISAKFKENAVNGPDLEDLSEQDLQTCLGLTPLQARKVRRKVAELSGNVPSNPQAQGTTTALQPATPAKQASVPFQANAHNSTTPPPAKQSQFKKSDLEEYRNLSQRIDQLQRERVEEATAPQELRLRQLQQILGATQQQLATCQTEAAGEAEKHKDIDDGAWYPGKLIRGKGHHKEKQERLSRAAAEADAKVQKVTAQLQRVQADIAAQSVTVQDLHAKVQELKQLQAAQAALIERLFAGATPASDAVEDQLEAQVKQLAQRQQEAERALAPYVVGGKEVNAAARQLDQAQQELARAFGMSGIDLANDFIRPGIGPGGLGGLAADIAKRRSMDNAQQLVATAVHHIRQARMALPMLPGITEACVDQLDRVFGDIVFDNIFSDMRARRDIMNAQSAVESMARDVHYTVRWAQEAIAKLQADVDAHRINRTGVTAQLHSRRLGLLELACKQVAAAHT
;
A
#
# COMPACT_ATOMS: atom_id res chain seq x y z
N MET A 1 12.80 68.58 3.28
CA MET A 1 12.42 67.84 2.05
C MET A 1 13.26 66.57 1.99
N ALA A 2 12.67 65.42 2.26
CA ALA A 2 13.33 64.11 2.22
C ALA A 2 12.53 63.20 1.27
N THR A 3 13.17 62.80 0.18
CA THR A 3 12.61 61.94 -0.87
C THR A 3 12.68 60.49 -0.39
N ARG A 4 11.53 59.90 -0.03
CA ARG A 4 11.41 58.46 0.28
C ARG A 4 11.51 57.64 -1.02
N GLN A 5 12.44 56.71 -1.08
CA GLN A 5 12.55 55.70 -2.13
C GLN A 5 11.41 54.66 -2.00
N PRO A 6 10.77 54.25 -3.11
CA PRO A 6 9.86 53.11 -3.15
C PRO A 6 10.65 51.83 -3.40
N GLY A 7 10.83 50.99 -2.38
CA GLY A 7 11.51 49.71 -2.55
C GLY A 7 11.46 48.85 -1.31
N GLN A 8 11.02 47.59 -1.50
CA GLN A 8 11.12 46.45 -0.58
C GLN A 8 10.03 46.24 0.48
N ASP A 9 8.77 46.24 0.08
CA ASP A 9 7.81 45.31 0.68
C ASP A 9 7.58 44.16 -0.30
N GLY A 10 8.51 43.19 -0.32
CA GLY A 10 8.38 41.93 -1.06
C GLY A 10 7.34 41.00 -0.43
N ARG A 11 6.22 41.54 0.04
CA ARG A 11 5.08 40.73 0.49
C ARG A 11 4.36 40.25 -0.76
N SER A 12 4.19 38.94 -0.88
CA SER A 12 3.40 38.30 -1.94
C SER A 12 2.12 39.08 -2.16
N LYS A 13 1.79 39.44 -3.41
CA LYS A 13 0.57 40.20 -3.75
C LYS A 13 -0.70 39.52 -3.19
N LEU A 14 -0.63 38.20 -2.97
CA LEU A 14 -1.66 37.39 -2.32
C LEU A 14 -1.96 37.81 -0.88
N ALA A 15 -0.97 38.26 -0.11
CA ALA A 15 -1.15 38.54 1.32
C ALA A 15 -2.14 39.69 1.61
N SER A 16 -2.43 40.53 0.60
CA SER A 16 -3.40 41.62 0.70
C SER A 16 -4.76 41.31 0.07
N TRP A 17 -4.98 40.09 -0.43
CA TRP A 17 -6.23 39.74 -1.10
C TRP A 17 -7.36 39.47 -0.12
N SER A 18 -8.48 40.15 -0.34
CA SER A 18 -9.75 39.88 0.32
C SER A 18 -10.44 38.64 -0.28
N VAL A 19 -11.50 38.17 0.38
CA VAL A 19 -12.33 37.06 -0.13
C VAL A 19 -12.94 37.40 -1.50
N ASP A 20 -13.31 38.67 -1.72
CA ASP A 20 -13.87 39.12 -3.00
C ASP A 20 -12.80 39.12 -4.11
N ASP A 21 -11.54 39.45 -3.79
CA ASP A 21 -10.42 39.35 -4.75
C ASP A 21 -10.16 37.88 -5.15
N VAL A 22 -10.25 36.95 -4.19
CA VAL A 22 -10.15 35.50 -4.46
C VAL A 22 -11.29 35.03 -5.36
N CYS A 23 -12.52 35.49 -5.11
CA CYS A 23 -13.68 35.19 -5.95
C CYS A 23 -13.56 35.77 -7.37
N GLN A 24 -12.97 36.97 -7.51
CA GLN A 24 -12.68 37.55 -8.81
C GLN A 24 -11.64 36.70 -9.58
N MET A 25 -10.56 36.29 -8.92
CA MET A 25 -9.56 35.39 -9.52
C MET A 25 -10.20 34.06 -9.97
N LEU A 26 -11.09 33.47 -9.16
CA LEU A 26 -11.80 32.25 -9.54
C LEU A 26 -12.70 32.47 -10.76
N SER A 27 -13.32 33.64 -10.88
CA SER A 27 -14.12 34.00 -12.05
C SER A 27 -13.25 34.12 -13.31
N ASP A 28 -12.07 34.74 -13.20
CA ASP A 28 -11.10 34.84 -14.30
C ASP A 28 -10.55 33.47 -14.75
N LEU A 29 -10.53 32.48 -13.83
CA LEU A 29 -10.17 31.09 -14.13
C LEU A 29 -11.35 30.26 -14.69
N GLU A 30 -12.50 30.87 -14.95
CA GLU A 30 -13.75 30.21 -15.38
C GLU A 30 -14.28 29.21 -14.32
N LEU A 31 -14.00 29.49 -13.05
CA LEU A 31 -14.42 28.70 -11.88
C LEU A 31 -15.43 29.47 -11.02
N ALA A 32 -16.26 30.32 -11.62
CA ALA A 32 -17.24 31.13 -10.90
C ALA A 32 -18.26 30.28 -10.10
N SER A 33 -18.56 29.05 -10.56
CA SER A 33 -19.52 28.16 -9.89
C SER A 33 -19.09 27.69 -8.50
N ILE A 34 -17.79 27.72 -8.19
CA ILE A 34 -17.26 27.31 -6.88
C ILE A 34 -16.99 28.51 -5.95
N SER A 35 -17.14 29.75 -6.42
CA SER A 35 -16.90 30.97 -5.64
C SER A 35 -17.76 31.05 -4.37
N ALA A 36 -19.00 30.55 -4.41
CA ALA A 36 -19.89 30.49 -3.26
C ALA A 36 -19.28 29.71 -2.09
N LYS A 37 -18.58 28.61 -2.36
CA LYS A 37 -17.91 27.80 -1.33
C LYS A 37 -16.70 28.51 -0.73
N PHE A 38 -15.93 29.24 -1.53
CA PHE A 38 -14.81 30.05 -1.02
C PHE A 38 -15.30 31.18 -0.14
N LYS A 39 -16.43 31.80 -0.50
CA LYS A 39 -17.08 32.85 0.28
C LYS A 39 -17.67 32.32 1.60
N GLU A 40 -18.33 31.15 1.55
CA GLU A 40 -18.88 30.48 2.73
C GLU A 40 -17.79 30.09 3.75
N ASN A 41 -16.62 29.65 3.26
CA ASN A 41 -15.48 29.29 4.10
C ASN A 41 -14.55 30.49 4.41
N ALA A 42 -14.93 31.71 4.02
CA ALA A 42 -14.17 32.95 4.23
C ALA A 42 -12.69 32.89 3.79
N VAL A 43 -12.39 32.14 2.71
CA VAL A 43 -11.02 31.92 2.23
C VAL A 43 -10.46 33.21 1.63
N ASN A 44 -9.52 33.83 2.35
CA ASN A 44 -8.80 35.02 1.88
C ASN A 44 -7.49 34.64 1.17
N GLY A 45 -6.71 35.64 0.75
CA GLY A 45 -5.42 35.41 0.06
C GLY A 45 -4.41 34.57 0.84
N PRO A 46 -4.07 34.92 2.10
CA PRO A 46 -3.23 34.10 2.96
C PRO A 46 -3.70 32.66 3.12
N ASP A 47 -5.00 32.44 3.39
CA ASP A 47 -5.55 31.09 3.53
C ASP A 47 -5.38 30.28 2.24
N LEU A 48 -5.54 30.92 1.08
CA LEU A 48 -5.37 30.29 -0.22
C LEU A 48 -3.92 29.86 -0.51
N GLU A 49 -2.93 30.57 0.03
CA GLU A 49 -1.51 30.24 -0.11
C GLU A 49 -1.17 28.95 0.66
N ASP A 50 -1.74 28.79 1.86
CA ASP A 50 -1.51 27.67 2.77
C ASP A 50 -2.29 26.40 2.39
N LEU A 51 -3.42 26.53 1.68
CA LEU A 51 -4.25 25.38 1.27
C LEU A 51 -3.54 24.46 0.27
N SER A 52 -3.41 23.18 0.59
CA SER A 52 -2.84 22.17 -0.31
C SER A 52 -3.79 21.81 -1.46
N GLU A 53 -3.27 21.17 -2.52
CA GLU A 53 -4.13 20.67 -3.63
C GLU A 53 -5.19 19.68 -3.12
N GLN A 54 -4.88 18.93 -2.05
CA GLN A 54 -5.81 17.98 -1.43
C GLN A 54 -6.91 18.71 -0.66
N ASP A 55 -6.57 19.77 0.09
CA ASP A 55 -7.57 20.56 0.85
C ASP A 55 -8.54 21.28 -0.07
N LEU A 56 -8.06 21.78 -1.22
CA LEU A 56 -8.92 22.34 -2.26
C LEU A 56 -9.94 21.31 -2.77
N GLN A 57 -9.57 20.03 -2.86
CA GLN A 57 -10.47 18.97 -3.30
C GLN A 57 -11.44 18.55 -2.20
N THR A 58 -10.94 18.29 -0.99
CA THR A 58 -11.73 17.72 0.11
C THR A 58 -12.62 18.75 0.77
N CYS A 59 -12.11 19.95 1.04
CA CYS A 59 -12.84 20.99 1.78
C CYS A 59 -13.67 21.87 0.85
N LEU A 60 -13.15 22.22 -0.32
CA LEU A 60 -13.83 23.13 -1.26
C LEU A 60 -14.52 22.39 -2.42
N GLY A 61 -14.34 21.07 -2.53
CA GLY A 61 -15.02 20.23 -3.51
C GLY A 61 -14.57 20.47 -4.95
N LEU A 62 -13.31 20.90 -5.15
CA LEU A 62 -12.73 21.07 -6.48
C LEU A 62 -12.40 19.71 -7.08
N THR A 63 -12.55 19.57 -8.40
CA THR A 63 -11.96 18.43 -9.11
C THR A 63 -10.43 18.54 -9.12
N PRO A 64 -9.68 17.43 -9.28
CA PRO A 64 -8.22 17.46 -9.30
C PRO A 64 -7.63 18.46 -10.32
N LEU A 65 -8.23 18.57 -11.51
CA LEU A 65 -7.79 19.52 -12.53
C LEU A 65 -8.01 20.98 -12.13
N GLN A 66 -9.14 21.28 -11.48
CA GLN A 66 -9.44 22.62 -10.99
C GLN A 66 -8.49 23.02 -9.85
N ALA A 67 -8.21 22.11 -8.92
CA ALA A 67 -7.27 22.34 -7.83
C ALA A 67 -5.86 22.67 -8.35
N ARG A 68 -5.37 21.95 -9.37
CA ARG A 68 -4.10 22.27 -10.04
C ARG A 68 -4.10 23.62 -10.73
N LYS A 69 -5.21 23.99 -11.39
CA LYS A 69 -5.36 25.28 -12.07
C LYS A 69 -5.27 26.44 -11.06
N VAL A 70 -5.94 26.30 -9.91
CA VAL A 70 -5.88 27.27 -8.81
C VAL A 70 -4.46 27.35 -8.22
N ARG A 71 -3.83 26.22 -7.87
CA ARG A 71 -2.46 26.21 -7.31
C ARG A 71 -1.42 26.82 -8.26
N ARG A 72 -1.55 26.59 -9.57
CA ARG A 72 -0.69 27.23 -10.57
C ARG A 72 -0.86 28.74 -10.55
N LYS A 73 -2.10 29.23 -10.48
CA LYS A 73 -2.37 30.67 -10.47
C LYS A 73 -1.87 31.34 -9.18
N VAL A 74 -2.04 30.67 -8.05
CA VAL A 74 -1.50 31.09 -6.75
C VAL A 74 0.03 31.19 -6.82
N ALA A 75 0.71 30.18 -7.37
CA ALA A 75 2.16 30.19 -7.55
C ALA A 75 2.66 31.35 -8.45
N GLU A 76 1.93 31.65 -9.53
CA GLU A 76 2.21 32.82 -10.39
C GLU A 76 2.11 34.13 -9.62
N LEU A 77 1.08 34.29 -8.78
CA LEU A 77 0.80 35.52 -8.05
C LEU A 77 1.69 35.70 -6.81
N SER A 78 2.14 34.61 -6.19
CA SER A 78 3.15 34.63 -5.12
C SER A 78 4.56 34.86 -5.67
N GLY A 79 4.76 34.96 -6.99
CA GLY A 79 6.07 35.11 -7.60
C GLY A 79 6.94 33.84 -7.55
N ASN A 80 6.40 32.74 -7.02
CA ASN A 80 6.98 31.41 -7.03
C ASN A 80 6.61 30.70 -8.34
N VAL A 81 6.91 31.30 -9.50
CA VAL A 81 6.70 30.63 -10.78
C VAL A 81 7.70 29.47 -10.83
N PRO A 82 7.26 28.20 -10.77
CA PRO A 82 8.17 27.10 -11.06
C PRO A 82 8.48 27.18 -12.56
N SER A 83 9.74 27.49 -12.88
CA SER A 83 10.27 27.46 -14.24
C SER A 83 9.84 26.16 -14.92
N ASN A 84 9.05 26.28 -16.00
CA ASN A 84 8.40 25.19 -16.72
C ASN A 84 9.38 24.03 -17.03
N PRO A 85 9.09 22.77 -16.67
CA PRO A 85 9.96 21.64 -16.96
C PRO A 85 9.63 21.05 -18.33
N GLN A 86 10.24 21.58 -19.39
CA GLN A 86 10.44 20.85 -20.63
C GLN A 86 11.91 20.92 -21.04
N ALA A 87 12.50 19.72 -21.15
CA ALA A 87 13.84 19.36 -21.62
C ALA A 87 15.01 19.52 -20.64
N GLN A 88 15.81 18.44 -20.60
CA GLN A 88 17.09 18.24 -19.90
C GLN A 88 16.92 17.91 -18.39
N GLY A 89 17.20 16.71 -17.91
CA GLY A 89 18.23 15.76 -18.34
C GLY A 89 19.59 16.15 -17.76
N THR A 90 19.68 16.43 -16.46
CA THR A 90 20.87 16.35 -15.59
C THR A 90 20.54 16.96 -14.23
N THR A 91 20.84 16.24 -13.14
CA THR A 91 21.26 16.78 -11.83
C THR A 91 21.62 15.55 -10.97
N THR A 92 22.86 15.38 -10.54
CA THR A 92 23.66 16.26 -9.65
C THR A 92 23.03 16.36 -8.27
N ALA A 93 23.61 15.56 -7.38
CA ALA A 93 23.94 15.83 -5.99
C ALA A 93 22.99 16.74 -5.20
N LEU A 94 22.19 16.09 -4.35
CA LEU A 94 21.55 16.67 -3.17
C LEU A 94 22.61 17.31 -2.26
N GLN A 95 22.49 18.62 -2.04
CA GLN A 95 23.02 19.30 -0.86
C GLN A 95 22.18 18.89 0.36
N PRO A 96 22.82 18.60 1.51
CA PRO A 96 22.11 18.28 2.73
C PRO A 96 21.49 19.53 3.36
N ALA A 97 20.25 19.35 3.83
CA ALA A 97 19.48 20.32 4.59
C ALA A 97 20.23 20.76 5.85
N THR A 98 20.19 22.07 6.11
CA THR A 98 20.70 22.71 7.31
C THR A 98 19.83 22.27 8.51
N PRO A 99 20.41 21.68 9.57
CA PRO A 99 19.64 21.32 10.76
C PRO A 99 19.27 22.57 11.57
N ALA A 100 18.00 22.61 11.98
CA ALA A 100 17.46 23.60 12.90
C ALA A 100 18.28 23.66 14.19
N LYS A 101 18.53 24.89 14.66
CA LYS A 101 19.09 25.27 15.96
C LYS A 101 18.38 24.52 17.09
N GLN A 102 18.91 23.37 17.51
CA GLN A 102 18.60 22.78 18.81
C GLN A 102 19.47 23.46 19.86
N ALA A 103 18.80 23.96 20.91
CA ALA A 103 19.41 24.58 22.06
C ALA A 103 20.42 23.62 22.70
N SER A 104 21.69 24.01 22.66
CA SER A 104 22.79 23.37 23.37
C SER A 104 22.57 23.54 24.87
N VAL A 105 22.18 22.47 25.55
CA VAL A 105 22.23 22.39 27.01
C VAL A 105 23.71 22.24 27.41
N PRO A 106 24.28 23.12 28.24
CA PRO A 106 25.69 23.03 28.64
C PRO A 106 25.90 21.83 29.56
N PHE A 107 26.67 20.85 29.08
CA PHE A 107 27.13 19.71 29.87
C PHE A 107 28.20 20.20 30.85
N GLN A 108 27.85 20.28 32.15
CA GLN A 108 28.80 20.61 33.20
C GLN A 108 29.74 19.41 33.42
N ALA A 109 30.99 19.58 33.00
CA ALA A 109 32.07 18.63 33.25
C ALA A 109 32.49 18.70 34.73
N ASN A 110 32.09 17.69 35.51
CA ASN A 110 32.68 17.45 36.82
C ASN A 110 34.08 16.84 36.62
N ALA A 111 35.10 17.71 36.68
CA ALA A 111 36.50 17.33 36.70
C ALA A 111 36.88 16.84 38.11
N HIS A 112 37.05 15.54 38.29
CA HIS A 112 37.86 14.99 39.38
C HIS A 112 39.06 14.28 38.78
N ASN A 113 40.21 14.91 38.99
CA ASN A 113 41.53 14.45 38.62
C ASN A 113 41.96 13.28 39.51
N SER A 114 42.15 12.11 38.90
CA SER A 114 43.00 11.05 39.43
C SER A 114 43.90 10.55 38.30
N THR A 115 45.11 11.12 38.27
CA THR A 115 46.20 10.87 37.33
C THR A 115 46.94 9.60 37.71
N THR A 116 46.45 8.45 37.22
CA THR A 116 47.27 7.25 37.05
C THR A 116 47.30 6.94 35.56
N PRO A 117 48.48 6.89 34.91
CA PRO A 117 48.56 6.56 33.49
C PRO A 117 47.98 5.16 33.29
N PRO A 118 46.92 5.00 32.48
CA PRO A 118 46.32 3.71 32.24
C PRO A 118 47.38 2.77 31.64
N PRO A 119 47.43 1.50 32.04
CA PRO A 119 48.37 0.53 31.47
C PRO A 119 48.20 0.51 29.95
N ALA A 120 49.33 0.55 29.23
CA ALA A 120 49.35 0.51 27.78
C ALA A 120 48.58 -0.72 27.30
N LYS A 121 47.38 -0.50 26.75
CA LYS A 121 46.50 -1.57 26.28
C LYS A 121 47.16 -2.18 25.03
N GLN A 122 47.75 -3.35 25.19
CA GLN A 122 48.28 -4.09 24.05
C GLN A 122 47.15 -4.34 23.05
N SER A 123 47.42 -4.00 21.79
CA SER A 123 46.52 -4.21 20.67
C SER A 123 46.03 -5.67 20.65
N GLN A 124 44.72 -5.87 20.82
CA GLN A 124 44.10 -7.21 20.81
C GLN A 124 43.95 -7.81 19.40
N PHE A 125 44.42 -7.12 18.34
CA PHE A 125 44.33 -7.61 16.96
C PHE A 125 45.15 -8.89 16.79
N LYS A 126 44.46 -10.04 16.64
CA LYS A 126 45.12 -11.29 16.25
C LYS A 126 45.40 -11.26 14.75
N LYS A 127 46.56 -11.78 14.33
CA LYS A 127 46.92 -11.90 12.90
C LYS A 127 45.85 -12.65 12.09
N SER A 128 45.23 -13.67 12.69
CA SER A 128 44.14 -14.44 12.09
C SER A 128 42.92 -13.59 11.72
N ASP A 129 42.58 -12.60 12.54
CA ASP A 129 41.41 -11.73 12.30
C ASP A 129 41.65 -10.80 11.09
N LEU A 130 42.90 -10.34 10.90
CA LEU A 130 43.28 -9.52 9.74
C LEU A 130 43.26 -10.33 8.44
N GLU A 131 43.66 -11.60 8.49
CA GLU A 131 43.58 -12.52 7.35
C GLU A 131 42.12 -12.85 7.00
N GLU A 132 41.28 -13.11 8.00
CA GLU A 132 39.84 -13.32 7.84
C GLU A 132 39.18 -12.10 7.19
N TYR A 133 39.48 -10.88 7.66
CA TYR A 133 38.96 -9.63 7.09
C TYR A 133 39.35 -9.45 5.62
N ARG A 134 40.60 -9.73 5.25
CA ARG A 134 41.06 -9.64 3.85
C ARG A 134 40.32 -10.62 2.95
N ASN A 135 40.14 -11.86 3.40
CA ASN A 135 39.42 -12.89 2.64
C ASN A 135 37.95 -12.50 2.42
N LEU A 136 37.26 -12.03 3.47
CA LEU A 136 35.88 -11.55 3.37
C LEU A 136 35.77 -10.37 2.40
N SER A 137 36.67 -9.39 2.51
CA SER A 137 36.67 -8.18 1.65
C SER A 137 36.87 -8.54 0.18
N GLN A 138 37.82 -9.42 -0.12
CA GLN A 138 38.07 -9.89 -1.50
C GLN A 138 36.85 -10.60 -2.10
N ARG A 139 36.16 -11.43 -1.30
CA ARG A 139 34.96 -12.15 -1.75
C ARG A 139 33.77 -11.22 -1.98
N ILE A 140 33.58 -10.23 -1.09
CA ILE A 140 32.56 -9.19 -1.25
C ILE A 140 32.81 -8.39 -2.53
N ASP A 141 34.06 -7.93 -2.76
CA ASP A 141 34.43 -7.20 -3.97
C ASP A 141 34.18 -8.02 -5.25
N GLN A 142 34.45 -9.33 -5.21
CA GLN A 142 34.17 -10.22 -6.33
C GLN A 142 32.67 -10.25 -6.67
N LEU A 143 31.80 -10.50 -5.68
CA LEU A 143 30.35 -10.55 -5.87
C LEU A 143 29.76 -9.18 -6.26
N GLN A 144 30.32 -8.08 -5.75
CA GLN A 144 29.90 -6.73 -6.13
C GLN A 144 30.29 -6.39 -7.57
N ARG A 145 31.47 -6.81 -8.05
CA ARG A 145 31.86 -6.67 -9.46
C ARG A 145 30.97 -7.46 -10.41
N GLU A 146 30.44 -8.60 -9.96
CA GLU A 146 29.42 -9.36 -10.70
C GLU A 146 28.06 -8.65 -10.77
N ARG A 147 27.84 -7.55 -10.02
CA ARG A 147 26.60 -6.76 -9.98
C ARG A 147 25.35 -7.61 -9.71
N VAL A 148 25.48 -8.59 -8.83
CA VAL A 148 24.43 -9.59 -8.53
C VAL A 148 23.10 -8.95 -8.09
N GLU A 149 23.15 -7.84 -7.35
CA GLU A 149 21.95 -7.10 -6.92
C GLU A 149 21.26 -6.39 -8.08
N GLU A 150 22.01 -5.67 -8.93
CA GLU A 150 21.49 -4.97 -10.11
C GLU A 150 20.93 -5.96 -11.15
N ALA A 151 21.56 -7.14 -11.26
CA ALA A 151 21.14 -8.19 -12.19
C ALA A 151 19.84 -8.89 -11.79
N THR A 152 19.46 -8.88 -10.51
CA THR A 152 18.29 -9.65 -10.02
C THR A 152 16.96 -9.07 -10.50
N ALA A 153 16.76 -7.75 -10.36
CA ALA A 153 15.50 -7.08 -10.70
C ALA A 153 15.01 -7.30 -12.16
N PRO A 154 15.85 -7.14 -13.21
CA PRO A 154 15.40 -7.40 -14.57
C PRO A 154 15.06 -8.87 -14.83
N GLN A 155 15.73 -9.82 -14.17
CA GLN A 155 15.44 -11.25 -14.33
C GLN A 155 14.12 -11.65 -13.66
N GLU A 156 13.79 -11.05 -12.51
CA GLU A 156 12.48 -11.21 -11.88
C GLU A 156 11.34 -10.61 -12.73
N LEU A 157 11.57 -9.43 -13.31
CA LEU A 157 10.60 -8.81 -14.22
C LEU A 157 10.33 -9.71 -15.43
N ARG A 158 11.37 -10.27 -16.03
CA ARG A 158 11.25 -11.22 -17.14
C ARG A 158 10.46 -12.47 -16.73
N LEU A 159 10.71 -13.01 -15.54
CA LEU A 159 9.97 -14.16 -15.02
C LEU A 159 8.47 -13.84 -14.86
N ARG A 160 8.12 -12.66 -14.33
CA ARG A 160 6.72 -12.20 -14.24
C ARG A 160 6.07 -12.04 -15.61
N GLN A 161 6.79 -11.49 -16.60
CA GLN A 161 6.29 -11.38 -17.98
C GLN A 161 6.02 -12.77 -18.59
N LEU A 162 6.92 -13.73 -18.40
CA LEU A 162 6.71 -15.10 -18.86
C LEU A 162 5.49 -15.76 -18.19
N GLN A 163 5.26 -15.51 -16.90
CA GLN A 163 4.06 -15.99 -16.19
C GLN A 163 2.75 -15.37 -16.73
N GLN A 164 2.78 -14.09 -17.13
CA GLN A 164 1.63 -13.45 -17.80
C GLN A 164 1.38 -14.08 -19.17
N ILE A 165 2.44 -14.30 -19.95
CA ILE A 165 2.35 -14.98 -21.25
C ILE A 165 1.80 -16.41 -21.08
N LEU A 166 2.20 -17.13 -20.03
CA LEU A 166 1.68 -18.45 -19.71
C LEU A 166 0.16 -18.40 -19.48
N GLY A 167 -0.32 -17.46 -18.65
CA GLY A 167 -1.76 -17.29 -18.39
C GLY A 167 -2.55 -16.96 -19.67
N ALA A 168 -2.04 -16.05 -20.50
CA ALA A 168 -2.66 -15.74 -21.80
C ALA A 168 -2.66 -16.95 -22.75
N THR A 169 -1.58 -17.73 -22.80
CA THR A 169 -1.47 -18.92 -23.65
C THR A 169 -2.41 -20.04 -23.17
N GLN A 170 -2.60 -20.20 -21.86
CA GLN A 170 -3.57 -21.14 -21.29
C GLN A 170 -5.01 -20.77 -21.65
N GLN A 171 -5.36 -19.48 -21.59
CA GLN A 171 -6.68 -19.00 -22.02
C GLN A 171 -6.89 -19.24 -23.52
N GLN A 172 -5.88 -18.96 -24.36
CA GLN A 172 -5.93 -19.28 -25.79
C GLN A 172 -6.12 -20.77 -26.06
N LEU A 173 -5.42 -21.64 -25.31
CA LEU A 173 -5.58 -23.09 -25.42
C LEU A 173 -7.01 -23.52 -25.10
N ALA A 174 -7.60 -22.99 -24.02
CA ALA A 174 -8.98 -23.29 -23.65
C ALA A 174 -9.96 -22.88 -24.76
N THR A 175 -9.81 -21.68 -25.34
CA THR A 175 -10.63 -21.23 -26.47
C THR A 175 -10.47 -22.16 -27.68
N CYS A 176 -9.23 -22.47 -28.09
CA CYS A 176 -8.99 -23.38 -29.21
C CYS A 176 -9.54 -24.79 -28.97
N GLN A 177 -9.51 -25.28 -27.72
CA GLN A 177 -10.11 -26.57 -27.36
C GLN A 177 -11.64 -26.54 -27.47
N THR A 178 -12.30 -25.45 -27.04
CA THR A 178 -13.76 -25.30 -27.21
C THR A 178 -14.16 -25.20 -28.68
N GLU A 179 -13.38 -24.49 -29.51
CA GLU A 179 -13.59 -24.41 -30.96
C GLU A 179 -13.41 -25.78 -31.63
N ALA A 180 -12.33 -26.49 -31.30
CA ALA A 180 -12.07 -27.83 -31.83
C ALA A 180 -13.16 -28.83 -31.44
N ALA A 181 -13.63 -28.81 -30.19
CA ALA A 181 -14.74 -29.65 -29.74
C ALA A 181 -16.04 -29.35 -30.51
N GLY A 182 -16.35 -28.07 -30.74
CA GLY A 182 -17.54 -27.67 -31.50
C GLY A 182 -17.47 -28.08 -32.98
N GLU A 183 -16.30 -28.00 -33.63
CA GLU A 183 -16.14 -28.48 -35.01
C GLU A 183 -16.16 -30.02 -35.10
N ALA A 184 -15.60 -30.73 -34.10
CA ALA A 184 -15.67 -32.18 -34.02
C ALA A 184 -17.11 -32.70 -33.83
N GLU A 185 -17.92 -32.03 -33.01
CA GLU A 185 -19.33 -32.36 -32.82
C GLU A 185 -20.13 -32.18 -34.12
N LYS A 186 -19.94 -31.05 -34.82
CA LYS A 186 -20.55 -30.82 -36.15
C LYS A 186 -20.13 -31.88 -37.17
N HIS A 187 -18.88 -32.33 -37.13
CA HIS A 187 -18.40 -33.38 -38.03
C HIS A 187 -19.09 -34.72 -37.73
N LYS A 188 -19.21 -35.08 -36.45
CA LYS A 188 -19.86 -36.31 -35.99
C LYS A 188 -21.34 -36.37 -36.38
N ASP A 189 -22.07 -35.27 -36.24
CA ASP A 189 -23.48 -35.17 -36.65
C ASP A 189 -23.70 -35.47 -38.14
N ILE A 190 -22.69 -35.27 -38.99
CA ILE A 190 -22.77 -35.57 -40.44
C ILE A 190 -22.41 -37.04 -40.73
N ASP A 191 -21.45 -37.61 -40.00
CA ASP A 191 -20.97 -38.98 -40.20
C ASP A 191 -21.97 -40.05 -39.70
N ASP A 192 -22.67 -39.78 -38.61
CA ASP A 192 -23.63 -40.73 -37.99
C ASP A 192 -24.91 -40.95 -38.82
N GLY A 193 -24.97 -40.40 -40.05
CA GLY A 193 -26.12 -40.52 -40.93
C GLY A 193 -27.36 -39.79 -40.41
N ALA A 194 -27.19 -38.90 -39.41
CA ALA A 194 -28.27 -38.11 -38.85
C ALA A 194 -28.98 -37.32 -39.95
N TRP A 195 -30.31 -37.35 -39.90
CA TRP A 195 -31.16 -36.74 -40.92
C TRP A 195 -30.92 -35.22 -40.97
N TYR A 196 -30.40 -34.71 -42.09
CA TYR A 196 -30.30 -33.27 -42.35
C TYR A 196 -31.12 -32.91 -43.60
N PRO A 197 -32.04 -31.93 -43.53
CA PRO A 197 -32.98 -31.58 -44.62
C PRO A 197 -32.31 -31.34 -45.98
N GLY A 198 -31.08 -30.82 -45.98
CA GLY A 198 -30.32 -30.54 -47.21
C GLY A 198 -29.94 -31.78 -48.03
N LYS A 199 -29.86 -32.98 -47.41
CA LYS A 199 -29.50 -34.23 -48.11
C LYS A 199 -30.57 -34.67 -49.11
N LEU A 200 -31.85 -34.40 -48.80
CA LEU A 200 -32.99 -34.70 -49.68
C LEU A 200 -33.14 -33.67 -50.80
N ILE A 201 -32.80 -32.41 -50.55
CA ILE A 201 -33.08 -31.30 -51.47
C ILE A 201 -31.93 -31.07 -52.47
N ARG A 202 -30.66 -31.26 -52.06
CA ARG A 202 -29.47 -30.91 -52.88
C ARG A 202 -28.64 -32.10 -53.38
N GLY A 203 -29.05 -33.34 -53.07
CA GLY A 203 -28.40 -34.55 -53.58
C GLY A 203 -27.08 -34.94 -52.89
N LYS A 204 -26.52 -36.10 -53.29
CA LYS A 204 -25.34 -36.74 -52.65
C LYS A 204 -24.04 -35.93 -52.77
N GLY A 205 -23.85 -35.19 -53.87
CA GLY A 205 -22.64 -34.38 -54.10
C GLY A 205 -22.43 -33.30 -53.03
N HIS A 206 -23.49 -32.55 -52.72
CA HIS A 206 -23.45 -31.49 -51.70
C HIS A 206 -23.19 -32.04 -50.28
N HIS A 207 -23.59 -33.28 -49.99
CA HIS A 207 -23.29 -33.92 -48.71
C HIS A 207 -21.80 -34.22 -48.58
N LYS A 208 -21.17 -34.79 -49.63
CA LYS A 208 -19.73 -35.07 -49.67
C LYS A 208 -18.91 -33.78 -49.53
N GLU A 209 -19.29 -32.72 -50.24
CA GLU A 209 -18.63 -31.41 -50.13
C GLU A 209 -18.75 -30.82 -48.72
N LYS A 210 -19.93 -30.90 -48.09
CA LYS A 210 -20.13 -30.43 -46.71
C LYS A 210 -19.29 -31.24 -45.71
N GLN A 211 -19.22 -32.56 -45.89
CA GLN A 211 -18.42 -33.46 -45.06
C GLN A 211 -16.93 -33.12 -45.17
N GLU A 212 -16.41 -32.96 -46.40
CA GLU A 212 -15.02 -32.58 -46.64
C GLU A 212 -14.70 -31.19 -46.07
N ARG A 213 -15.64 -30.24 -46.13
CA ARG A 213 -15.46 -28.92 -45.52
C ARG A 213 -15.38 -28.99 -43.99
N LEU A 214 -16.25 -29.79 -43.35
CA LEU A 214 -16.20 -29.96 -41.89
C LEU A 214 -14.97 -30.75 -41.44
N SER A 215 -14.53 -31.75 -42.20
CA SER A 215 -13.32 -32.52 -41.86
C SER A 215 -12.06 -31.65 -41.97
N ARG A 216 -11.98 -30.79 -42.98
CA ARG A 216 -10.93 -29.77 -43.08
C ARG A 216 -10.99 -28.77 -41.92
N ALA A 217 -12.19 -28.28 -41.57
CA ALA A 217 -12.36 -27.35 -40.44
C ALA A 217 -11.94 -27.97 -39.09
N ALA A 218 -12.30 -29.23 -38.85
CA ALA A 218 -11.88 -29.98 -37.66
C ALA A 218 -10.36 -30.17 -37.63
N ALA A 219 -9.74 -30.59 -38.75
CA ALA A 219 -8.29 -30.75 -38.85
C ALA A 219 -7.54 -29.42 -38.65
N GLU A 220 -8.07 -28.31 -39.16
CA GLU A 220 -7.52 -26.97 -38.93
C GLU A 220 -7.63 -26.55 -37.45
N ALA A 221 -8.74 -26.85 -36.78
CA ALA A 221 -8.92 -26.58 -35.36
C ALA A 221 -7.95 -27.40 -34.50
N ASP A 222 -7.77 -28.69 -34.80
CA ASP A 222 -6.80 -29.55 -34.12
C ASP A 222 -5.36 -29.06 -34.33
N ALA A 223 -5.01 -28.64 -35.55
CA ALA A 223 -3.69 -28.06 -35.84
C ALA A 223 -3.45 -26.78 -35.03
N LYS A 224 -4.47 -25.94 -34.80
CA LYS A 224 -4.38 -24.77 -33.91
C LYS A 224 -4.15 -25.19 -32.46
N VAL A 225 -4.89 -26.18 -31.94
CA VAL A 225 -4.69 -26.72 -30.58
C VAL A 225 -3.26 -27.24 -30.40
N GLN A 226 -2.74 -28.00 -31.36
CA GLN A 226 -1.36 -28.51 -31.32
C GLN A 226 -0.33 -27.37 -31.32
N LYS A 227 -0.53 -26.35 -32.15
CA LYS A 227 0.36 -25.18 -32.22
C LYS A 227 0.38 -24.41 -30.89
N VAL A 228 -0.77 -24.13 -30.29
CA VAL A 228 -0.86 -23.44 -29.00
C VAL A 228 -0.30 -24.30 -27.87
N THR A 229 -0.49 -25.62 -27.93
CA THR A 229 0.09 -26.57 -26.97
C THR A 229 1.63 -26.56 -27.04
N ALA A 230 2.21 -26.56 -28.24
CA ALA A 230 3.67 -26.45 -28.41
C ALA A 230 4.20 -25.10 -27.90
N GLN A 231 3.46 -24.00 -28.12
CA GLN A 231 3.79 -22.70 -27.56
C GLN A 231 3.74 -22.70 -26.03
N LEU A 232 2.73 -23.33 -25.43
CA LEU A 232 2.60 -23.48 -23.98
C LEU A 232 3.83 -24.22 -23.40
N GLN A 233 4.22 -25.34 -24.01
CA GLN A 233 5.40 -26.12 -23.59
C GLN A 233 6.68 -25.29 -23.67
N ARG A 234 6.83 -24.48 -24.73
CA ARG A 234 7.99 -23.58 -24.88
C ARG A 234 8.05 -22.52 -23.79
N VAL A 235 6.92 -21.86 -23.50
CA VAL A 235 6.83 -20.86 -22.43
C VAL A 235 7.10 -21.50 -21.07
N GLN A 236 6.62 -22.71 -20.82
CA GLN A 236 6.93 -23.46 -19.59
C GLN A 236 8.42 -23.78 -19.46
N ALA A 237 9.08 -24.20 -20.54
CA ALA A 237 10.52 -24.43 -20.54
C ALA A 237 11.32 -23.15 -20.28
N ASP A 238 10.90 -22.02 -20.87
CA ASP A 238 11.52 -20.71 -20.65
C ASP A 238 11.34 -20.25 -19.19
N ILE A 239 10.17 -20.48 -18.59
CA ILE A 239 9.93 -20.21 -17.16
C ILE A 239 10.86 -21.06 -16.29
N ALA A 240 11.00 -22.35 -16.58
CA ALA A 240 11.87 -23.24 -15.82
C ALA A 240 13.33 -22.76 -15.87
N ALA A 241 13.87 -22.49 -17.06
CA ALA A 241 15.23 -21.98 -17.23
C ALA A 241 15.45 -20.61 -16.54
N GLN A 242 14.48 -19.71 -16.68
CA GLN A 242 14.55 -18.38 -16.06
C GLN A 242 14.47 -18.47 -14.52
N SER A 243 13.67 -19.39 -13.98
CA SER A 243 13.53 -19.58 -12.53
C SER A 243 14.82 -20.05 -11.88
N VAL A 244 15.57 -20.94 -12.53
CA VAL A 244 16.90 -21.39 -12.07
C VAL A 244 17.88 -20.21 -12.03
N THR A 245 17.86 -19.34 -13.05
CA THR A 245 18.71 -18.15 -13.10
C THR A 245 18.40 -17.18 -11.97
N VAL A 246 17.11 -16.93 -11.70
CA VAL A 246 16.69 -16.07 -10.58
C VAL A 246 17.08 -16.67 -9.23
N GLN A 247 16.95 -17.99 -9.06
CA GLN A 247 17.36 -18.69 -7.84
C GLN A 247 18.87 -18.61 -7.60
N ASP A 248 19.70 -18.76 -8.63
CA ASP A 248 21.16 -18.60 -8.51
C ASP A 248 21.54 -17.16 -8.12
N LEU A 249 20.95 -16.16 -8.77
CA LEU A 249 21.16 -14.76 -8.40
C LEU A 249 20.72 -14.46 -6.96
N HIS A 250 19.57 -15.00 -6.54
CA HIS A 250 19.12 -14.89 -5.15
C HIS A 250 20.10 -15.54 -4.18
N ALA A 251 20.63 -16.73 -4.50
CA ALA A 251 21.64 -17.39 -3.67
C ALA A 251 22.91 -16.53 -3.54
N LYS A 252 23.40 -15.94 -4.63
CA LYS A 252 24.55 -15.03 -4.61
C LYS A 252 24.28 -13.74 -3.82
N VAL A 253 23.09 -13.16 -3.93
CA VAL A 253 22.69 -11.99 -3.14
C VAL A 253 22.63 -12.35 -1.65
N GLN A 254 22.16 -13.54 -1.29
CA GLN A 254 22.18 -14.01 0.09
C GLN A 254 23.61 -14.27 0.59
N GLU A 255 24.48 -14.86 -0.23
CA GLU A 255 25.91 -15.04 0.08
C GLU A 255 26.58 -13.67 0.33
N LEU A 256 26.36 -12.68 -0.54
CA LEU A 256 26.87 -11.33 -0.38
C LEU A 256 26.43 -10.72 0.96
N LYS A 257 25.15 -10.83 1.31
CA LYS A 257 24.62 -10.34 2.59
C LYS A 257 25.23 -11.06 3.79
N GLN A 258 25.41 -12.38 3.71
CA GLN A 258 26.05 -13.16 4.77
C GLN A 258 27.51 -12.76 4.97
N LEU A 259 28.25 -12.54 3.88
CA LEU A 259 29.64 -12.08 3.93
C LEU A 259 29.76 -10.67 4.51
N GLN A 260 28.89 -9.75 4.09
CA GLN A 260 28.82 -8.39 4.66
C GLN A 260 28.50 -8.43 6.16
N ALA A 261 27.56 -9.29 6.57
CA ALA A 261 27.23 -9.48 7.98
C ALA A 261 28.41 -10.08 8.77
N ALA A 262 29.11 -11.06 8.21
CA ALA A 262 30.30 -11.65 8.83
C ALA A 262 31.44 -10.63 8.96
N GLN A 263 31.67 -9.81 7.93
CA GLN A 263 32.66 -8.73 7.96
C GLN A 263 32.30 -7.67 9.02
N ALA A 264 31.03 -7.26 9.09
CA ALA A 264 30.57 -6.34 10.11
C ALA A 264 30.73 -6.93 11.52
N ALA A 265 30.37 -8.20 11.72
CA ALA A 265 30.54 -8.88 13.01
C ALA A 265 32.02 -9.02 13.42
N LEU A 266 32.92 -9.27 12.46
CA LEU A 266 34.35 -9.29 12.70
C LEU A 266 34.87 -7.93 13.13
N ILE A 267 34.43 -6.85 12.47
CA ILE A 267 34.78 -5.48 12.85
C ILE A 267 34.22 -5.15 14.23
N GLU A 268 32.96 -5.46 14.51
CA GLU A 268 32.41 -5.29 15.86
C GLU A 268 33.23 -6.07 16.89
N ARG A 269 33.62 -7.32 16.62
CA ARG A 269 34.47 -8.12 17.52
C ARG A 269 35.83 -7.46 17.78
N LEU A 270 36.44 -6.91 16.74
CA LEU A 270 37.76 -6.25 16.82
C LEU A 270 37.72 -4.92 17.58
N PHE A 271 36.57 -4.23 17.56
CA PHE A 271 36.35 -2.96 18.25
C PHE A 271 35.52 -3.12 19.54
N ALA A 272 35.04 -4.33 19.85
CA ALA A 272 34.33 -4.63 21.08
C ALA A 272 35.31 -4.66 22.26
N GLY A 273 35.53 -3.51 22.87
CA GLY A 273 36.41 -3.35 24.01
C GLY A 273 37.08 -1.99 24.03
N ALA A 274 38.06 -1.82 24.90
CA ALA A 274 38.87 -0.62 24.86
C ALA A 274 39.80 -0.67 23.64
N THR A 275 39.43 0.07 22.60
CA THR A 275 40.26 0.30 21.42
C THR A 275 41.65 0.78 21.86
N PRO A 276 42.75 0.15 21.39
CA PRO A 276 44.11 0.50 21.82
C PRO A 276 44.52 1.93 21.46
N ALA A 277 43.77 2.57 20.55
CA ALA A 277 43.76 4.00 20.33
C ALA A 277 42.33 4.50 20.58
N SER A 278 42.08 5.15 21.72
CA SER A 278 40.80 5.80 22.00
C SER A 278 40.56 6.91 20.98
N ASP A 279 39.87 6.58 19.89
CA ASP A 279 39.52 7.55 18.86
C ASP A 279 38.20 8.22 19.27
N ALA A 280 38.29 9.46 19.77
CA ALA A 280 37.13 10.17 20.29
C ALA A 280 35.99 10.31 19.26
N VAL A 281 36.30 10.30 17.96
CA VAL A 281 35.30 10.33 16.88
C VAL A 281 34.55 9.00 16.77
N GLU A 282 35.26 7.88 16.88
CA GLU A 282 34.67 6.55 16.90
C GLU A 282 33.76 6.35 18.12
N ASP A 283 34.21 6.73 19.31
CA ASP A 283 33.40 6.71 20.54
C ASP A 283 32.11 7.55 20.40
N GLN A 284 32.23 8.75 19.79
CA GLN A 284 31.09 9.63 19.55
C GLN A 284 30.09 9.02 18.56
N LEU A 285 30.57 8.43 17.47
CA LEU A 285 29.72 7.75 16.48
C LEU A 285 29.04 6.53 17.07
N GLU A 286 29.74 5.74 17.89
CA GLU A 286 29.15 4.59 18.59
C GLU A 286 28.03 5.02 19.55
N ALA A 287 28.26 6.07 20.33
CA ALA A 287 27.25 6.65 21.22
C ALA A 287 26.02 7.15 20.43
N GLN A 288 26.22 7.78 19.27
CA GLN A 288 25.13 8.20 18.39
C GLN A 288 24.34 7.02 17.81
N VAL A 289 25.00 5.95 17.38
CA VAL A 289 24.32 4.72 16.91
C VAL A 289 23.45 4.13 18.02
N LYS A 290 23.98 4.02 19.25
CA LYS A 290 23.22 3.53 20.42
C LYS A 290 22.00 4.41 20.71
N GLN A 291 22.17 5.74 20.69
CA GLN A 291 21.07 6.69 20.91
C GLN A 291 19.99 6.58 19.81
N LEU A 292 20.38 6.50 18.53
CA LEU A 292 19.44 6.35 17.42
C LEU A 292 18.73 5.00 17.43
N ALA A 293 19.42 3.93 17.83
CA ALA A 293 18.80 2.62 18.01
C ALA A 293 17.72 2.64 19.10
N GLN A 294 17.99 3.31 20.23
CA GLN A 294 17.00 3.49 21.28
C GLN A 294 15.79 4.29 20.79
N ARG A 295 16.00 5.42 20.09
CA ARG A 295 14.91 6.24 19.51
C ARG A 295 14.08 5.47 18.49
N GLN A 296 14.73 4.68 17.62
CA GLN A 296 14.02 3.81 16.69
C GLN A 296 13.15 2.80 17.44
N GLN A 297 13.67 2.15 18.48
CA GLN A 297 12.91 1.19 19.27
C GLN A 297 11.72 1.84 20.00
N GLU A 298 11.89 3.05 20.52
CA GLU A 298 10.81 3.83 21.12
C GLU A 298 9.71 4.17 20.10
N ALA A 299 10.08 4.58 18.88
CA ALA A 299 9.14 4.83 17.79
C ALA A 299 8.41 3.56 17.33
N GLU A 300 9.10 2.42 17.22
CA GLU A 300 8.50 1.12 16.90
C GLU A 300 7.51 0.66 17.98
N ARG A 301 7.84 0.85 19.26
CA ARG A 301 6.93 0.60 20.38
C ARG A 301 5.70 1.49 20.33
N ALA A 302 5.86 2.75 19.93
CA ALA A 302 4.74 3.68 19.75
C ALA A 302 3.86 3.29 18.56
N LEU A 303 4.43 2.78 17.46
CA LEU A 303 3.72 2.35 16.26
C LEU A 303 2.91 1.06 16.45
N ALA A 304 3.44 0.10 17.21
CA ALA A 304 2.84 -1.23 17.39
C ALA A 304 1.34 -1.23 17.76
N PRO A 305 0.86 -0.48 18.79
CA PRO A 305 -0.57 -0.44 19.13
C PRO A 305 -1.43 0.15 18.01
N TYR A 306 -0.91 1.10 17.22
CA TYR A 306 -1.65 1.69 16.09
C TYR A 306 -1.84 0.70 14.96
N VAL A 307 -0.83 -0.11 14.65
CA VAL A 307 -0.94 -1.16 13.61
C VAL A 307 -1.97 -2.21 14.02
N VAL A 308 -1.93 -2.68 15.27
CA VAL A 308 -2.89 -3.67 15.79
C VAL A 308 -4.29 -3.05 15.82
N GLY A 309 -4.46 -1.90 16.47
CA GLY A 309 -5.77 -1.24 16.57
C GLY A 309 -6.35 -0.87 15.20
N GLY A 310 -5.54 -0.31 14.30
CA GLY A 310 -5.96 0.04 12.94
C GLY A 310 -6.41 -1.18 12.11
N LYS A 311 -5.76 -2.35 12.28
CA LYS A 311 -6.21 -3.60 11.66
C LYS A 311 -7.60 -4.01 12.17
N GLU A 312 -7.83 -3.94 13.48
CA GLU A 312 -9.10 -4.31 14.08
C GLU A 312 -10.23 -3.35 13.69
N VAL A 313 -9.99 -2.03 13.68
CA VAL A 313 -10.99 -1.04 13.20
C VAL A 313 -11.33 -1.27 11.72
N ASN A 314 -10.33 -1.58 10.87
CA ASN A 314 -10.57 -1.89 9.46
C ASN A 314 -11.35 -3.20 9.28
N ALA A 315 -11.11 -4.21 10.13
CA ALA A 315 -11.93 -5.42 10.12
C ALA A 315 -13.39 -5.10 10.50
N ALA A 316 -13.61 -4.31 11.55
CA ALA A 316 -14.94 -3.85 11.95
C ALA A 316 -15.66 -3.09 10.82
N ALA A 317 -14.97 -2.20 10.12
CA ALA A 317 -15.53 -1.45 8.98
C ALA A 317 -16.11 -2.38 7.91
N ARG A 318 -15.35 -3.40 7.50
CA ARG A 318 -15.80 -4.39 6.49
C ARG A 318 -17.01 -5.19 6.96
N GLN A 319 -17.05 -5.57 8.24
CA GLN A 319 -18.19 -6.30 8.80
C GLN A 319 -19.45 -5.44 8.82
N LEU A 320 -19.33 -4.15 9.17
CA LEU A 320 -20.44 -3.19 9.12
C LEU A 320 -20.92 -2.95 7.68
N ASP A 321 -20.01 -2.80 6.71
CA ASP A 321 -20.37 -2.65 5.30
C ASP A 321 -21.14 -3.88 4.77
N GLN A 322 -20.73 -5.09 5.17
CA GLN A 322 -21.45 -6.32 4.82
C GLN A 322 -22.81 -6.41 5.53
N ALA A 323 -22.89 -6.01 6.80
CA ALA A 323 -24.14 -5.97 7.55
C ALA A 323 -25.15 -5.01 6.89
N GLN A 324 -24.69 -3.86 6.38
CA GLN A 324 -25.54 -2.93 5.62
C GLN A 324 -26.10 -3.58 4.34
N GLN A 325 -25.29 -4.37 3.62
CA GLN A 325 -25.74 -5.05 2.40
C GLN A 325 -26.80 -6.11 2.71
N GLU A 326 -26.63 -6.87 3.80
CA GLU A 326 -27.64 -7.83 4.25
C GLU A 326 -28.92 -7.13 4.73
N LEU A 327 -28.82 -6.04 5.52
CA LEU A 327 -30.00 -5.24 5.91
C LEU A 327 -30.72 -4.65 4.69
N ALA A 328 -30.00 -4.16 3.69
CA ALA A 328 -30.59 -3.65 2.46
C ALA A 328 -31.28 -4.77 1.65
N ARG A 329 -30.71 -5.98 1.63
CA ARG A 329 -31.33 -7.15 1.00
C ARG A 329 -32.60 -7.56 1.75
N ALA A 330 -32.58 -7.63 3.08
CA ALA A 330 -33.74 -7.92 3.92
C ALA A 330 -34.87 -6.88 3.73
N PHE A 331 -34.50 -5.60 3.63
CA PHE A 331 -35.44 -4.52 3.34
C PHE A 331 -36.06 -4.64 1.94
N GLY A 332 -35.24 -4.94 0.92
CA GLY A 332 -35.69 -5.15 -0.46
C GLY A 332 -36.67 -6.33 -0.60
N MET A 333 -36.40 -7.44 0.09
CA MET A 333 -37.29 -8.61 0.10
C MET A 333 -38.66 -8.29 0.72
N SER A 334 -38.68 -7.47 1.77
CA SER A 334 -39.94 -7.01 2.40
C SER A 334 -40.85 -6.21 1.44
N GLY A 335 -40.27 -5.59 0.40
CA GLY A 335 -41.04 -4.91 -0.65
C GLY A 335 -41.62 -5.86 -1.71
N ILE A 336 -40.95 -6.98 -1.97
CA ILE A 336 -41.39 -7.99 -2.95
C ILE A 336 -42.61 -8.76 -2.40
N ASP A 337 -42.63 -9.06 -1.11
CA ASP A 337 -43.78 -9.74 -0.47
C ASP A 337 -45.05 -8.89 -0.58
N LEU A 338 -44.95 -7.60 -0.25
CA LEU A 338 -46.09 -6.67 -0.35
C LEU A 338 -46.57 -6.48 -1.79
N ALA A 339 -45.66 -6.49 -2.76
CA ALA A 339 -45.99 -6.39 -4.19
C ALA A 339 -46.62 -7.67 -4.73
N ASN A 340 -46.12 -8.84 -4.36
CA ASN A 340 -46.67 -10.13 -4.77
C ASN A 340 -48.07 -10.38 -4.20
N ASP A 341 -48.30 -9.99 -2.94
CA ASP A 341 -49.61 -10.06 -2.30
C ASP A 341 -50.64 -9.14 -2.98
N PHE A 342 -50.20 -8.01 -3.53
CA PHE A 342 -51.09 -7.07 -4.23
C PHE A 342 -51.35 -7.46 -5.69
N ILE A 343 -50.38 -8.05 -6.39
CA ILE A 343 -50.47 -8.37 -7.83
C ILE A 343 -51.19 -9.70 -8.09
N ARG A 344 -51.18 -10.65 -7.15
CA ARG A 344 -51.89 -11.94 -7.30
C ARG A 344 -52.86 -12.22 -6.15
N PRO A 345 -53.94 -11.43 -6.02
CA PRO A 345 -54.90 -11.54 -4.91
C PRO A 345 -55.77 -12.82 -4.90
N GLY A 346 -55.44 -13.86 -5.68
CA GLY A 346 -56.25 -15.07 -5.85
C GLY A 346 -55.54 -16.41 -5.62
N ILE A 347 -54.22 -16.43 -5.40
CA ILE A 347 -53.52 -17.62 -4.92
C ILE A 347 -53.42 -17.42 -3.41
N GLY A 348 -54.28 -18.12 -2.66
CA GLY A 348 -54.61 -17.82 -1.26
C GLY A 348 -53.42 -17.67 -0.30
N PRO A 349 -53.70 -17.29 0.97
CA PRO A 349 -52.72 -16.87 2.01
C PRO A 349 -51.77 -17.99 2.53
N GLY A 350 -51.30 -18.85 1.64
CA GLY A 350 -50.33 -19.92 1.88
C GLY A 350 -49.57 -20.32 0.61
N GLY A 351 -49.52 -19.46 -0.42
CA GLY A 351 -48.68 -19.69 -1.58
C GLY A 351 -47.22 -19.87 -1.17
N LEU A 352 -46.58 -20.96 -1.60
CA LEU A 352 -45.20 -21.37 -1.28
C LEU A 352 -44.12 -20.28 -1.44
N GLY A 353 -44.42 -19.17 -2.13
CA GLY A 353 -43.53 -18.02 -2.28
C GLY A 353 -43.29 -17.22 -0.99
N GLY A 354 -44.31 -17.03 -0.14
CA GLY A 354 -44.18 -16.22 1.08
C GLY A 354 -43.23 -16.83 2.11
N LEU A 355 -43.33 -18.15 2.32
CA LEU A 355 -42.43 -18.88 3.21
C LEU A 355 -40.96 -18.78 2.76
N ALA A 356 -40.69 -18.80 1.46
CA ALA A 356 -39.33 -18.71 0.94
C ALA A 356 -38.73 -17.31 1.14
N ALA A 357 -39.52 -16.26 0.93
CA ALA A 357 -39.10 -14.87 1.16
C ALA A 357 -38.89 -14.57 2.65
N ASP A 358 -39.78 -15.06 3.52
CA ASP A 358 -39.63 -14.95 4.98
C ASP A 358 -38.37 -15.66 5.48
N ILE A 359 -38.09 -16.89 4.99
CA ILE A 359 -36.87 -17.62 5.31
C ILE A 359 -35.63 -16.85 4.82
N ALA A 360 -35.67 -16.28 3.61
CA ALA A 360 -34.55 -15.51 3.08
C ALA A 360 -34.32 -14.20 3.86
N LYS A 361 -35.39 -13.47 4.22
CA LYS A 361 -35.35 -12.27 5.07
C LYS A 361 -34.77 -12.59 6.44
N ARG A 362 -35.23 -13.65 7.09
CA ARG A 362 -34.72 -14.08 8.39
C ARG A 362 -33.24 -14.42 8.33
N ARG A 363 -32.81 -15.20 7.32
CA ARG A 363 -31.38 -15.51 7.13
C ARG A 363 -30.53 -14.25 6.93
N SER A 364 -31.03 -13.29 6.16
CA SER A 364 -30.31 -12.03 5.91
C SER A 364 -30.20 -11.18 7.19
N MET A 365 -31.26 -11.12 8.00
CA MET A 365 -31.24 -10.47 9.32
C MET A 365 -30.30 -11.18 10.32
N ASP A 366 -30.36 -12.50 10.40
CA ASP A 366 -29.48 -13.31 11.26
C ASP A 366 -28.01 -13.12 10.87
N ASN A 367 -27.71 -13.09 9.56
CA ASN A 367 -26.37 -12.80 9.05
C ASN A 367 -25.94 -11.37 9.43
N ALA A 368 -26.80 -10.36 9.22
CA ALA A 368 -26.50 -8.98 9.60
C ALA A 368 -26.18 -8.85 11.10
N GLN A 369 -26.96 -9.52 11.97
CA GLN A 369 -26.73 -9.55 13.40
C GLN A 369 -25.36 -10.18 13.76
N GLN A 370 -25.00 -11.30 13.14
CA GLN A 370 -23.70 -11.95 13.35
C GLN A 370 -22.54 -11.05 12.91
N LEU A 371 -22.67 -10.38 11.76
CA LEU A 371 -21.68 -9.44 11.24
C LEU A 371 -21.51 -8.25 12.19
N VAL A 372 -22.60 -7.67 12.71
CA VAL A 372 -22.56 -6.57 13.68
C VAL A 372 -21.91 -7.01 15.00
N ALA A 373 -22.26 -8.18 15.55
CA ALA A 373 -21.64 -8.70 16.77
C ALA A 373 -20.11 -8.90 16.58
N THR A 374 -19.70 -9.39 15.41
CA THR A 374 -18.29 -9.54 15.04
C THR A 374 -17.60 -8.17 14.92
N ALA A 375 -18.26 -7.18 14.32
CA ALA A 375 -17.75 -5.82 14.25
C ALA A 375 -17.54 -5.20 15.66
N VAL A 376 -18.51 -5.38 16.56
CA VAL A 376 -18.43 -4.94 17.96
C VAL A 376 -17.25 -5.58 18.68
N HIS A 377 -17.02 -6.88 18.46
CA HIS A 377 -15.85 -7.57 19.02
C HIS A 377 -14.53 -6.94 18.54
N HIS A 378 -14.39 -6.70 17.23
CA HIS A 378 -13.23 -6.04 16.66
C HIS A 378 -13.04 -4.61 17.20
N ILE A 379 -14.12 -3.85 17.37
CA ILE A 379 -14.06 -2.51 17.98
C ILE A 379 -13.53 -2.57 19.42
N ARG A 380 -13.99 -3.53 20.23
CA ARG A 380 -13.51 -3.72 21.61
C ARG A 380 -12.02 -4.08 21.62
N GLN A 381 -11.58 -4.99 20.74
CA GLN A 381 -10.16 -5.32 20.60
C GLN A 381 -9.31 -4.12 20.16
N ALA A 382 -9.81 -3.34 19.19
CA ALA A 382 -9.17 -2.11 18.75
C ALA A 382 -8.97 -1.14 19.92
N ARG A 383 -9.97 -1.00 20.80
CA ARG A 383 -9.92 -0.11 21.97
C ARG A 383 -8.95 -0.58 23.05
N MET A 384 -8.78 -1.89 23.20
CA MET A 384 -7.73 -2.45 24.08
C MET A 384 -6.33 -2.08 23.59
N ALA A 385 -6.11 -2.06 22.27
CA ALA A 385 -4.85 -1.64 21.68
C ALA A 385 -4.68 -0.11 21.65
N LEU A 386 -5.76 0.62 21.38
CA LEU A 386 -5.81 2.07 21.25
C LEU A 386 -6.90 2.63 22.17
N PRO A 387 -6.59 3.00 23.42
CA PRO A 387 -7.60 3.54 24.34
C PRO A 387 -8.27 4.82 23.84
N MET A 388 -7.59 5.56 22.95
CA MET A 388 -8.01 6.85 22.39
C MET A 388 -8.55 6.72 20.96
N LEU A 389 -9.53 5.84 20.71
CA LEU A 389 -10.23 5.79 19.42
C LEU A 389 -11.20 6.97 19.30
N PRO A 390 -11.04 7.89 18.34
CA PRO A 390 -11.97 8.99 18.16
C PRO A 390 -13.31 8.49 17.59
N GLY A 391 -14.42 9.16 17.92
CA GLY A 391 -15.75 8.90 17.34
C GLY A 391 -16.48 7.66 17.87
N ILE A 392 -15.78 6.60 18.30
CA ILE A 392 -16.42 5.36 18.78
C ILE A 392 -16.53 5.39 20.31
N THR A 393 -17.68 5.85 20.82
CA THR A 393 -17.98 5.79 22.25
C THR A 393 -18.52 4.41 22.65
N GLU A 394 -18.37 4.03 23.94
CA GLU A 394 -18.94 2.77 24.46
C GLU A 394 -20.46 2.74 24.35
N ALA A 395 -21.11 3.91 24.53
CA ALA A 395 -22.54 4.06 24.33
C ALA A 395 -22.98 3.72 22.89
N CYS A 396 -22.18 4.09 21.88
CA CYS A 396 -22.47 3.74 20.49
C CYS A 396 -22.35 2.22 20.24
N VAL A 397 -21.39 1.57 20.90
CA VAL A 397 -21.20 0.10 20.82
C VAL A 397 -22.37 -0.64 21.48
N ASP A 398 -22.79 -0.20 22.68
CA ASP A 398 -23.93 -0.77 23.40
C ASP A 398 -25.25 -0.56 22.64
N GLN A 399 -25.38 0.55 21.92
CA GLN A 399 -26.54 0.80 21.07
C GLN A 399 -26.65 -0.26 19.95
N LEU A 400 -25.54 -0.65 19.33
CA LEU A 400 -25.54 -1.71 18.30
C LEU A 400 -25.90 -3.09 18.85
N ASP A 401 -25.40 -3.45 20.03
CA ASP A 401 -25.75 -4.73 20.68
C ASP A 401 -27.26 -4.79 20.98
N ARG A 402 -27.89 -3.66 21.32
CA ARG A 402 -29.33 -3.56 21.61
C ARG A 402 -30.22 -3.55 20.36
N VAL A 403 -29.74 -3.01 19.24
CA VAL A 403 -30.52 -2.87 18.00
C VAL A 403 -31.12 -4.19 17.53
N PHE A 404 -30.41 -5.30 17.71
CA PHE A 404 -30.90 -6.63 17.33
C PHE A 404 -31.50 -7.44 18.50
N GLY A 405 -31.19 -7.07 19.74
CA GLY A 405 -31.71 -7.75 20.93
C GLY A 405 -33.23 -7.58 21.12
N ASP A 406 -33.79 -6.45 20.67
CA ASP A 406 -35.23 -6.16 20.75
C ASP A 406 -36.03 -6.67 19.55
N ILE A 407 -35.36 -7.20 18.51
CA ILE A 407 -36.03 -7.83 17.34
C ILE A 407 -36.36 -9.28 17.69
N VAL A 408 -37.05 -9.48 18.81
CA VAL A 408 -37.74 -10.74 19.08
C VAL A 408 -39.02 -10.71 18.25
N PHE A 409 -38.99 -11.43 17.13
CA PHE A 409 -40.09 -11.53 16.16
C PHE A 409 -41.33 -12.15 16.81
N ASP A 410 -42.16 -11.31 17.43
CA ASP A 410 -43.45 -11.73 17.95
C ASP A 410 -44.45 -11.84 16.79
N ASN A 411 -45.11 -13.00 16.71
CA ASN A 411 -45.81 -13.50 15.52
C ASN A 411 -46.77 -12.48 14.86
N ILE A 412 -46.55 -12.25 13.56
CA ILE A 412 -47.54 -11.96 12.50
C ILE A 412 -48.20 -10.55 12.50
N PHE A 413 -48.34 -9.83 13.61
CA PHE A 413 -49.15 -8.58 13.63
C PHE A 413 -48.43 -7.24 13.43
N SER A 414 -47.16 -7.19 13.06
CA SER A 414 -46.62 -5.88 12.67
C SER A 414 -45.49 -5.93 11.67
N ASP A 415 -45.84 -6.28 10.43
CA ASP A 415 -44.93 -6.13 9.29
C ASP A 415 -44.45 -4.67 9.13
N MET A 416 -45.28 -3.70 9.53
CA MET A 416 -44.88 -2.29 9.66
C MET A 416 -43.84 -2.03 10.77
N ARG A 417 -43.95 -2.70 11.92
CA ARG A 417 -42.95 -2.57 13.00
C ARG A 417 -41.65 -3.27 12.62
N ALA A 418 -41.70 -4.47 12.05
CA ALA A 418 -40.52 -5.14 11.52
C ALA A 418 -39.79 -4.27 10.49
N ARG A 419 -40.53 -3.61 9.59
CA ARG A 419 -39.95 -2.64 8.64
C ARG A 419 -39.32 -1.45 9.34
N ARG A 420 -39.99 -0.89 10.36
CA ARG A 420 -39.45 0.22 11.17
C ARG A 420 -38.19 -0.21 11.94
N ASP A 421 -38.16 -1.42 12.48
CA ASP A 421 -37.02 -1.96 13.22
C ASP A 421 -35.84 -2.21 12.27
N ILE A 422 -36.07 -2.74 11.07
CA ILE A 422 -35.05 -2.86 10.02
C ILE A 422 -34.50 -1.48 9.62
N MET A 423 -35.37 -0.47 9.45
CA MET A 423 -34.95 0.90 9.14
C MET A 423 -34.12 1.51 10.28
N ASN A 424 -34.54 1.33 11.53
CA ASN A 424 -33.80 1.79 12.71
C ASN A 424 -32.43 1.10 12.80
N ALA A 425 -32.40 -0.22 12.57
CA ALA A 425 -31.16 -1.00 12.55
C ALA A 425 -30.22 -0.53 11.43
N GLN A 426 -30.76 -0.31 10.23
CA GLN A 426 -29.99 0.22 9.10
C GLN A 426 -29.40 1.59 9.43
N SER A 427 -30.19 2.51 9.98
CA SER A 427 -29.70 3.84 10.37
C SER A 427 -28.63 3.77 11.47
N ALA A 428 -28.76 2.86 12.44
CA ALA A 428 -27.76 2.67 13.49
C ALA A 428 -26.44 2.09 12.95
N VAL A 429 -26.53 1.07 12.10
CA VAL A 429 -25.36 0.46 11.44
C VAL A 429 -24.70 1.46 10.48
N GLU A 430 -25.47 2.27 9.76
CA GLU A 430 -24.95 3.34 8.90
C GLU A 430 -24.23 4.42 9.69
N SER A 431 -24.80 4.86 10.82
CA SER A 431 -24.13 5.83 11.68
C SER A 431 -22.82 5.28 12.23
N MET A 432 -22.80 4.06 12.76
CA MET A 432 -21.57 3.46 13.25
C MET A 432 -20.55 3.27 12.14
N ALA A 433 -20.96 2.80 10.95
CA ALA A 433 -20.03 2.62 9.84
C ALA A 433 -19.33 3.92 9.49
N ARG A 434 -20.04 5.06 9.48
CA ARG A 434 -19.43 6.38 9.27
C ARG A 434 -18.38 6.71 10.33
N ASP A 435 -18.68 6.49 11.60
CA ASP A 435 -17.75 6.74 12.72
C ASP A 435 -16.54 5.81 12.66
N VAL A 436 -16.74 4.53 12.34
CA VAL A 436 -15.67 3.55 12.16
C VAL A 436 -14.80 3.90 10.96
N HIS A 437 -15.38 4.30 9.81
CA HIS A 437 -14.62 4.74 8.64
C HIS A 437 -13.82 6.02 8.91
N TYR A 438 -14.35 6.96 9.70
CA TYR A 438 -13.58 8.10 10.20
C TYR A 438 -12.38 7.64 11.04
N THR A 439 -12.61 6.71 11.96
CA THR A 439 -11.57 6.12 12.81
C THR A 439 -10.50 5.37 12.00
N VAL A 440 -10.90 4.65 10.94
CA VAL A 440 -9.96 3.99 10.01
C VAL A 440 -9.03 5.01 9.39
N ARG A 441 -9.55 6.12 8.86
CA ARG A 441 -8.73 7.17 8.24
C ARG A 441 -7.76 7.80 9.25
N TRP A 442 -8.26 8.15 10.43
CA TRP A 442 -7.42 8.66 11.51
C TRP A 442 -6.29 7.68 11.88
N ALA A 443 -6.61 6.39 12.03
CA ALA A 443 -5.61 5.36 12.35
C ALA A 443 -4.58 5.22 11.23
N GLN A 444 -5.00 5.25 9.97
CA GLN A 444 -4.11 5.18 8.81
C GLN A 444 -3.15 6.38 8.75
N GLU A 445 -3.64 7.59 8.99
CA GLU A 445 -2.81 8.81 9.06
C GLU A 445 -1.79 8.73 10.21
N ALA A 446 -2.22 8.28 11.38
CA ALA A 446 -1.34 8.09 12.54
C ALA A 446 -0.26 7.02 12.27
N ILE A 447 -0.64 5.89 11.67
CA ILE A 447 0.29 4.82 11.25
C ILE A 447 1.30 5.38 10.24
N ALA A 448 0.84 6.10 9.20
CA ALA A 448 1.73 6.65 8.18
C ALA A 448 2.75 7.63 8.77
N LYS A 449 2.32 8.49 9.69
CA LYS A 449 3.21 9.43 10.39
C LYS A 449 4.25 8.70 11.26
N LEU A 450 3.81 7.78 12.11
CA LEU A 450 4.73 7.02 12.98
C LEU A 450 5.67 6.12 12.18
N GLN A 451 5.21 5.55 11.08
CA GLN A 451 6.04 4.78 10.15
C GLN A 451 7.13 5.66 9.53
N ALA A 452 6.77 6.88 9.09
CA ALA A 452 7.75 7.83 8.58
C ALA A 452 8.81 8.21 9.63
N ASP A 453 8.42 8.36 10.90
CA ASP A 453 9.36 8.61 12.00
C ASP A 453 10.30 7.41 12.24
N VAL A 454 9.77 6.18 12.25
CA VAL A 454 10.59 4.95 12.34
C VAL A 454 11.59 4.87 11.18
N ASP A 455 11.14 5.13 9.96
CA ASP A 455 11.98 5.10 8.77
C ASP A 455 13.05 6.21 8.79
N ALA A 456 12.70 7.41 9.25
CA ALA A 456 13.65 8.50 9.44
C ALA A 456 14.75 8.14 10.46
N HIS A 457 14.38 7.55 11.60
CA HIS A 457 15.35 7.07 12.58
C HIS A 457 16.22 5.93 12.04
N ARG A 458 15.62 5.02 11.27
CA ARG A 458 16.34 3.91 10.62
C ARG A 458 17.37 4.44 9.60
N ILE A 459 16.99 5.37 8.73
CA ILE A 459 17.88 5.98 7.73
C ILE A 459 19.04 6.70 8.43
N ASN A 460 18.75 7.51 9.44
CA ASN A 460 19.76 8.21 10.23
C ASN A 460 20.72 7.21 10.90
N ARG A 461 20.19 6.15 11.52
CA ARG A 461 21.00 5.10 12.14
C ARG A 461 21.90 4.43 11.10
N THR A 462 21.36 4.01 9.97
CA THR A 462 22.15 3.41 8.88
C THR A 462 23.25 4.35 8.39
N GLY A 463 22.96 5.65 8.25
CA GLY A 463 23.96 6.65 7.87
C GLY A 463 25.11 6.76 8.87
N VAL A 464 24.80 6.87 10.18
CA VAL A 464 25.82 6.95 11.24
C VAL A 464 26.58 5.63 11.38
N THR A 465 25.90 4.47 11.26
CA THR A 465 26.56 3.15 11.26
C THR A 465 27.53 3.03 10.08
N ALA A 466 27.18 3.52 8.90
CA ALA A 466 28.10 3.53 7.75
C ALA A 466 29.33 4.42 8.00
N GLN A 467 29.14 5.59 8.65
CA GLN A 467 30.25 6.45 9.06
C GLN A 467 31.16 5.78 10.10
N LEU A 468 30.56 5.15 11.13
CA LEU A 468 31.28 4.39 12.16
C LEU A 468 32.10 3.27 11.52
N HIS A 469 31.48 2.50 10.62
CA HIS A 469 32.14 1.42 9.91
C HIS A 469 33.30 1.93 9.05
N SER A 470 33.08 2.98 8.25
CA SER A 470 34.14 3.60 7.44
C SER A 470 35.29 4.11 8.30
N ARG A 471 35.01 4.69 9.48
CA ARG A 471 36.03 5.12 10.44
C ARG A 471 36.85 3.94 10.96
N ARG A 472 36.17 2.86 11.38
CA ARG A 472 36.81 1.62 11.86
C ARG A 472 37.69 0.98 10.78
N LEU A 473 37.23 0.96 9.52
CA LEU A 473 38.04 0.51 8.39
C LEU A 473 39.32 1.35 8.21
N GLY A 474 39.21 2.68 8.27
CA GLY A 474 40.37 3.56 8.20
C GLY A 474 41.38 3.30 9.34
N LEU A 475 40.88 3.05 10.56
CA LEU A 475 41.74 2.68 11.69
C LEU A 475 42.42 1.32 11.49
N LEU A 476 41.71 0.32 10.94
CA LEU A 476 42.27 -0.99 10.61
C LEU A 476 43.35 -0.91 9.52
N GLU A 477 43.15 -0.08 8.49
CA GLU A 477 44.15 0.13 7.44
C GLU A 477 45.42 0.78 7.98
N LEU A 478 45.28 1.77 8.87
CA LEU A 478 46.41 2.39 9.55
C LEU A 478 47.17 1.37 10.40
N ALA A 479 46.45 0.54 11.17
CA ALA A 479 47.06 -0.53 11.95
C ALA A 479 47.81 -1.54 11.07
N CYS A 480 47.22 -1.95 9.93
CA CYS A 480 47.87 -2.85 8.98
C CYS A 480 49.17 -2.26 8.42
N LYS A 481 49.18 -0.97 8.08
CA LYS A 481 50.38 -0.26 7.58
C LYS A 481 51.48 -0.20 8.63
N GLN A 482 51.12 0.06 9.89
CA GLN A 482 52.08 0.09 11.00
C GLN A 482 52.71 -1.29 11.26
N VAL A 483 51.91 -2.36 11.23
CA VAL A 483 52.43 -3.73 11.37
C VAL A 483 53.37 -4.08 10.22
N ALA A 484 53.02 -3.72 8.98
CA ALA A 484 53.89 -3.94 7.83
C ALA A 484 55.24 -3.20 7.94
N ALA A 485 55.21 -1.94 8.38
CA ALA A 485 56.42 -1.13 8.59
C ALA A 485 57.31 -1.64 9.74
N ALA A 486 56.75 -2.32 10.74
CA ALA A 486 57.53 -2.90 11.83
C ALA A 486 58.29 -4.19 11.44
N HIS A 487 57.98 -4.79 10.28
CA HIS A 487 58.63 -6.02 9.78
C HIS A 487 59.68 -5.75 8.71
N THR A 488 59.76 -4.52 8.19
CA THR A 488 60.83 -4.02 7.33
C THR A 488 61.92 -3.40 8.17
#